data_AF-A0A1G0RG12-F1
#
_entry.id   AF-A0A1G0RG12-F1
#
_cell.length_a   1.000
_cell.length_b   1.000
_cell.length_c   1.000
_cell.angle_alpha   90.00
_cell.angle_beta   90.00
_cell.angle_gamma   90.00
#
_symmetry.space_group_name_H-M   'P 1'
#
loop_
_entity.id
_entity.type
_entity.pdbx_description
1 polymer ?
#
loop_
_entity_poly.entity_id
_entity_poly.type
_entity_poly.pdbx_seq_one_letter_code
_entity_poly.pdbx_strand_id
1 'polypeptide(L)'
;MNIVLPGPEPIGGISGIQSSLIYPEEAKLNNVEGYVYVVFTVKKTGEVYNVKVIKGIGFGCDQEAVRVVKSTKWKPGKFDEKFFDQSAVIPILFKLDKK
;
A
#
# COMPACT_ATOMS: atom_id res chain seq x y z
N MET A 1 -24.74 1.77 -17.15
CA MET A 1 -24.30 0.96 -16.00
C MET A 1 -22.80 1.18 -15.84
N ASN A 2 -22.36 1.81 -14.75
CA ASN A 2 -20.94 1.99 -14.47
C ASN A 2 -20.45 0.73 -13.75
N ILE A 3 -19.69 -0.12 -14.45
CA ILE A 3 -19.08 -1.29 -13.84
C ILE A 3 -17.79 -0.83 -13.16
N VAL A 4 -17.78 -0.85 -11.82
CA VAL A 4 -16.54 -0.68 -11.03
C VAL A 4 -15.93 -2.07 -10.90
N LEU A 5 -14.77 -2.27 -11.53
CA LEU A 5 -14.03 -3.53 -11.37
C LEU A 5 -13.48 -3.62 -9.94
N PRO A 6 -13.56 -4.79 -9.29
CA PRO A 6 -12.87 -4.98 -8.01
C PRO A 6 -11.36 -4.85 -8.25
N GLY A 7 -10.75 -3.86 -7.58
CA GLY A 7 -9.32 -3.61 -7.65
C GLY A 7 -8.50 -4.71 -6.97
N PRO A 8 -7.16 -4.63 -7.03
CA PRO A 8 -6.31 -5.59 -6.35
C PRO A 8 -6.44 -5.49 -4.82
N GLU A 9 -6.40 -6.63 -4.15
CA GLU A 9 -6.53 -6.74 -2.69
C GLU A 9 -5.25 -7.29 -2.05
N PRO A 10 -4.76 -6.72 -0.94
CA PRO A 10 -3.63 -7.30 -0.23
C PRO A 10 -4.05 -8.58 0.49
N ILE A 11 -3.24 -9.63 0.38
CA ILE A 11 -3.44 -10.86 1.16
C ILE A 11 -3.20 -10.52 2.64
N GLY A 12 -4.18 -10.85 3.48
CA GLY A 12 -4.20 -10.43 4.89
C GLY A 12 -4.83 -9.06 5.11
N GLY A 13 -5.34 -8.40 4.07
CA GLY A 13 -6.02 -7.12 4.16
C GLY A 13 -5.08 -5.98 4.58
N ILE A 14 -5.68 -4.85 4.94
CA ILE A 14 -4.94 -3.68 5.43
C ILE A 14 -4.21 -4.01 6.74
N SER A 15 -4.78 -4.86 7.59
CA SER A 15 -4.13 -5.29 8.83
C SER A 15 -2.81 -6.01 8.58
N GLY A 16 -2.73 -6.91 7.59
CA GLY A 16 -1.47 -7.58 7.24
C GLY A 16 -0.37 -6.61 6.78
N ILE A 17 -0.75 -5.56 6.06
CA ILE A 17 0.17 -4.47 5.71
C ILE A 17 0.64 -3.75 6.97
N GLN A 18 -0.29 -3.35 7.84
CA GLN A 18 0.01 -2.63 9.07
C GLN A 18 0.91 -3.43 10.01
N SER A 19 0.68 -4.74 10.16
CA SER A 19 1.56 -5.61 10.97
C SER A 19 2.96 -5.78 10.39
N SER A 20 3.14 -5.54 9.09
CA SER A 20 4.45 -5.61 8.41
C SER A 20 5.14 -4.26 8.32
N LEU A 21 4.49 -3.18 8.78
CA LEU A 21 4.96 -1.81 8.71
C LEU A 21 6.00 -1.55 9.80
N ILE A 22 7.15 -1.02 9.40
CA ILE A 22 8.23 -0.63 10.32
C ILE A 22 8.19 0.88 10.46
N TYR A 23 7.73 1.38 11.60
CA TYR A 23 7.70 2.82 11.85
C TYR A 23 9.14 3.37 11.94
N PRO A 24 9.55 4.30 11.06
CA PRO A 24 10.91 4.85 11.08
C PRO A 24 11.22 5.57 12.39
N GLU A 25 12.45 5.39 12.91
CA GLU A 25 12.87 6.04 14.16
C GLU A 25 12.81 7.57 14.08
N GLU A 26 13.20 8.15 12.95
CA GLU A 26 13.14 9.60 12.74
C GLU A 26 11.70 10.14 12.85
N ALA A 27 10.74 9.42 12.26
CA ALA A 27 9.34 9.78 12.35
C ALA A 27 8.79 9.63 13.78
N LYS A 28 9.21 8.61 14.53
CA LYS A 28 8.86 8.46 15.96
C LYS A 28 9.37 9.63 16.80
N LEU A 29 10.65 9.97 16.66
CA LEU A 29 11.30 11.04 17.43
C LEU A 29 10.66 12.41 17.17
N ASN A 30 10.18 12.64 15.95
CA ASN A 30 9.55 13.89 15.54
C ASN A 30 8.02 13.88 15.65
N ASN A 31 7.41 12.83 16.22
CA ASN A 31 5.95 12.67 16.34
C ASN A 31 5.21 12.83 14.99
N VAL A 32 5.81 12.34 13.91
CA VAL A 32 5.27 12.47 12.55
C VAL A 32 4.27 11.36 12.32
N GLU A 33 2.99 11.71 12.18
CA GLU A 33 1.89 10.79 11.85
C GLU A 33 1.21 11.21 10.54
N GLY A 34 0.49 10.28 9.91
CA GLY A 34 -0.35 10.60 8.75
C GLY A 34 -0.44 9.49 7.73
N TYR A 35 -0.91 9.84 6.54
CA TYR A 35 -1.09 8.91 5.43
C TYR A 35 -0.04 9.14 4.35
N VAL A 36 0.66 8.07 3.99
CA VAL A 36 1.44 8.01 2.75
C VAL A 36 0.58 7.34 1.67
N TYR A 37 0.35 8.03 0.57
CA TYR A 37 -0.41 7.50 -0.56
C TYR A 37 0.57 6.93 -1.59
N VAL A 38 0.45 5.64 -1.84
CA VAL A 38 1.30 4.90 -2.77
C VAL A 38 0.47 4.47 -3.97
N VAL A 39 0.91 4.85 -5.17
CA VAL A 39 0.41 4.29 -6.43
C VAL A 39 1.30 3.14 -6.86
N PHE A 40 0.69 2.06 -7.33
CA PHE A 40 1.39 0.87 -7.80
C PHE A 40 0.50 0.13 -8.79
N THR A 41 1.08 -0.85 -9.48
CA THR A 41 0.33 -1.71 -10.39
C THR A 41 0.52 -3.16 -10.01
N VAL A 42 -0.57 -3.92 -9.94
CA VAL A 42 -0.56 -5.36 -9.69
C VAL A 42 -0.80 -6.05 -11.02
N LYS A 43 0.16 -6.84 -11.49
CA LYS A 43 -0.01 -7.67 -12.68
C LYS A 43 -1.02 -8.77 -12.42
N LYS A 44 -1.59 -9.35 -13.48
CA LYS A 44 -2.41 -10.57 -13.42
C LYS A 44 -1.73 -11.75 -12.72
N THR A 45 -0.40 -11.74 -12.60
CA THR A 45 0.40 -12.75 -11.88
C THR A 45 0.45 -12.52 -10.35
N GLY A 46 -0.04 -11.37 -9.87
CA GLY A 46 0.10 -10.92 -8.48
C GLY A 46 1.39 -10.14 -8.19
N GLU A 47 2.28 -9.99 -9.18
CA GLU A 47 3.51 -9.19 -9.04
C GLU A 47 3.20 -7.69 -9.00
N VAL A 48 3.92 -6.98 -8.14
CA VAL A 48 3.79 -5.52 -7.98
C VAL A 48 4.88 -4.80 -8.77
N TYR A 49 4.49 -3.75 -9.50
CA TYR A 49 5.40 -2.90 -10.27
C TYR A 49 4.99 -1.42 -10.24
N ASN A 50 5.87 -0.54 -10.75
CA ASN A 50 5.65 0.90 -10.84
C ASN A 50 5.23 1.57 -9.51
N VAL A 51 5.78 1.10 -8.39
CA VAL A 51 5.47 1.60 -7.04
C VAL A 51 6.08 3.00 -6.86
N LYS A 52 5.24 3.99 -6.59
CA LYS A 52 5.62 5.39 -6.39
C LYS A 52 4.80 6.02 -5.27
N VAL A 53 5.41 6.91 -4.50
CA VAL A 53 4.68 7.77 -3.56
C VAL A 53 4.10 8.95 -4.34
N ILE A 54 2.80 9.19 -4.20
CA ILE A 54 2.11 10.35 -4.81
C ILE A 54 1.82 11.44 -3.79
N LYS A 55 1.75 11.08 -2.50
CA LYS A 55 1.67 12.03 -1.38
C LYS A 55 2.36 11.40 -0.18
N GLY A 56 3.46 12.00 0.26
CA GLY A 56 4.28 11.53 1.37
C GLY A 56 4.09 12.34 2.64
N ILE A 57 4.70 11.86 3.73
CA ILE A 57 4.84 12.57 5.00
C ILE A 57 6.31 12.77 5.40
N GLY A 58 7.26 12.18 4.66
CA GLY A 58 8.70 12.33 4.93
C GLY A 58 9.21 11.45 6.07
N PHE A 59 10.37 11.80 6.64
CA PHE A 59 10.97 11.16 7.83
C PHE A 59 11.14 9.63 7.73
N GLY A 60 11.37 9.12 6.51
CA GLY A 60 11.51 7.70 6.24
C GLY A 60 10.20 6.94 5.96
N CYS A 61 9.04 7.55 6.23
CA CYS A 61 7.74 6.89 6.07
C CYS A 61 7.43 6.58 4.59
N ASP A 62 7.88 7.44 3.69
CA ASP A 62 7.67 7.30 2.25
C ASP A 62 8.38 6.06 1.70
N GLN A 63 9.64 5.87 2.10
CA GLN A 63 10.47 4.71 1.74
C GLN A 63 9.90 3.43 2.32
N GLU A 64 9.46 3.48 3.58
CA GLU A 64 8.83 2.35 4.23
C GLU A 64 7.50 1.96 3.57
N ALA A 65 6.67 2.94 3.21
CA ALA A 65 5.40 2.69 2.52
C ALA A 65 5.64 1.98 1.16
N VAL A 66 6.67 2.38 0.42
CA VAL A 66 7.08 1.69 -0.81
C VAL A 66 7.56 0.27 -0.53
N ARG A 67 8.37 0.07 0.51
CA ARG A 67 8.89 -1.25 0.89
C ARG A 67 7.75 -2.20 1.25
N VAL A 68 6.83 -1.78 2.12
CA VAL A 68 5.74 -2.65 2.59
C VAL A 68 4.85 -3.06 1.43
N VAL A 69 4.45 -2.12 0.56
CA VAL A 69 3.62 -2.39 -0.63
C VAL A 69 4.28 -3.40 -1.57
N LYS A 70 5.60 -3.32 -1.78
CA LYS A 70 6.37 -4.29 -2.58
C LYS A 70 6.45 -5.66 -1.93
N SER A 71 6.55 -5.73 -0.60
CA SER A 71 6.66 -6.99 0.14
C SER A 71 5.31 -7.68 0.39
N THR A 72 4.21 -6.94 0.31
CA THR A 72 2.85 -7.47 0.42
C THR A 72 2.54 -8.34 -0.79
N LYS A 73 1.92 -9.50 -0.56
CA LYS A 73 1.35 -10.31 -1.63
C LYS A 73 -0.02 -9.75 -2.01
N TRP A 74 -0.29 -9.62 -3.30
CA TRP A 74 -1.54 -9.05 -3.79
C TRP A 74 -2.33 -10.08 -4.58
N LYS A 75 -3.65 -10.09 -4.35
CA LYS A 75 -4.60 -10.72 -5.24
C LYS A 75 -4.86 -9.75 -6.40
N PRO A 76 -4.57 -10.12 -7.65
CA PRO A 76 -4.95 -9.30 -8.79
C PRO A 76 -6.48 -9.18 -8.85
N GLY A 77 -6.98 -8.05 -9.31
CA GLY A 77 -8.43 -7.91 -9.49
C GLY A 77 -8.92 -8.86 -10.59
N LYS A 78 -10.11 -9.42 -10.35
CA LYS A 78 -10.74 -10.44 -11.19
C LYS A 78 -12.05 -9.88 -11.74
N PHE A 79 -12.24 -9.96 -13.05
CA PHE A 79 -13.50 -9.62 -13.70
C PHE A 79 -13.84 -10.65 -14.76
N ASP A 80 -15.05 -11.19 -14.70
CA ASP A 80 -15.55 -12.19 -15.66
C ASP A 80 -14.56 -13.35 -15.87
N GLU A 81 -14.12 -13.96 -14.76
CA GLU A 81 -13.12 -15.03 -14.71
C GLU A 81 -11.72 -14.70 -15.27
N LYS A 82 -11.45 -13.45 -15.61
CA LYS A 82 -10.16 -12.98 -16.14
C LYS A 82 -9.45 -12.04 -15.18
N PHE A 83 -8.12 -12.17 -15.14
CA PHE A 83 -7.23 -11.29 -14.37
C PHE A 83 -6.60 -10.25 -15.28
N PHE A 84 -6.50 -9.03 -14.77
CA PHE A 84 -5.97 -7.87 -15.49
C PHE A 84 -4.89 -7.18 -14.67
N ASP A 85 -3.93 -6.57 -15.37
CA ASP A 85 -2.99 -5.64 -14.77
C ASP A 85 -3.75 -4.40 -14.34
N GLN A 86 -3.65 -4.02 -13.07
CA GLN A 86 -4.47 -2.96 -12.49
C GLN A 86 -3.66 -2.02 -11.62
N SER A 87 -3.75 -0.73 -11.93
CA SER A 87 -3.15 0.32 -11.12
C SER A 87 -4.08 0.67 -9.96
N ALA A 88 -3.51 0.79 -8.77
CA ALA A 88 -4.23 1.09 -7.54
C ALA A 88 -3.47 2.14 -6.72
N VAL A 89 -4.22 2.83 -5.86
CA VAL A 89 -3.67 3.71 -4.82
C VAL A 89 -4.06 3.15 -3.47
N ILE A 90 -3.09 2.98 -2.58
CA ILE A 90 -3.34 2.58 -1.19
C ILE A 90 -2.83 3.66 -0.23
N PRO A 91 -3.67 4.09 0.75
CA PRO A 91 -3.23 4.92 1.85
C PRO A 91 -2.60 4.04 2.95
N ILE A 92 -1.32 4.27 3.25
CA ILE A 92 -0.60 3.64 4.36
C ILE A 92 -0.62 4.60 5.55
N LEU A 93 -1.32 4.19 6.61
CA LEU A 93 -1.39 4.97 7.85
C LEU A 93 -0.13 4.72 8.69
N PHE A 94 0.53 5.80 9.08
CA PHE A 94 1.51 5.84 10.17
C PHE A 94 0.86 6.55 11.34
N LYS A 95 0.69 5.83 12.45
CA LYS A 95 0.09 6.33 13.68
C LYS A 95 0.86 5.78 14.89
N LEU A 96 1.20 6.65 15.82
CA LEU A 96 1.82 6.29 17.08
C LEU A 96 0.74 5.85 18.05
N ASP A 97 1.05 4.82 18.83
CA ASP A 97 0.19 4.43 19.95
C ASP A 97 0.23 5.54 20.99
N LYS A 98 -0.94 6.06 21.35
CA LYS A 98 -1.06 6.96 22.50
C LYS A 98 -0.83 6.11 23.75
N LYS A 99 0.25 6.40 24.48
CA LYS A 99 0.43 5.92 25.85
C LYS A 99 -0.58 6.57 26.78
#